data_AF-A0A931SUS1-F1
#
_entry.id   AF-A0A931SUS1-F1
#
_cell.length_a   1.000
_cell.length_b   1.000
_cell.length_c   1.000
_cell.angle_alpha   90.00
_cell.angle_beta   90.00
_cell.angle_gamma   90.00
#
_symmetry.space_group_name_H-M   'P 1'
#
loop_
_entity.id
_entity.type
_entity.pdbx_description
1 polymer ?
#
loop_
_entity_poly.entity_id
_entity_poly.type
_entity_poly.pdbx_seq_one_letter_code
_entity_poly.pdbx_strand_id
1 'polypeptide(L)'
;MPFQGEQRPYNRKDVMAFPGFRPGVYGIFKDGIALFVGNSGDIKARMLRHVNNDSPNITANEPNIWYAEIMAGAGQARIEERQKQLIAEYTPVCQ
;
A
#
# COMPACT_ATOMS: atom_id res chain seq x y z
N MET A 1 7.83 13.15 -4.98
CA MET A 1 7.45 12.18 -3.93
C MET A 1 7.37 10.82 -4.59
N PRO A 2 7.84 9.74 -3.93
CA PRO A 2 8.02 8.46 -4.60
C PRO A 2 6.72 7.80 -5.09
N PHE A 3 5.64 7.79 -4.31
CA PHE A 3 4.31 7.36 -4.77
C PHE A 3 3.66 8.43 -5.66
N GLN A 4 3.03 8.02 -6.77
CA GLN A 4 2.23 8.93 -7.61
C GLN A 4 0.76 9.09 -7.14
N GLY A 5 0.40 8.43 -6.03
CA GLY A 5 -0.94 8.47 -5.46
C GLY A 5 -1.14 9.54 -4.40
N GLU A 6 -2.41 9.83 -4.10
CA GLU A 6 -2.78 10.71 -3.00
C GLU A 6 -2.54 10.05 -1.64
N GLN A 7 -2.17 10.86 -0.66
CA GLN A 7 -2.10 10.45 0.74
C GLN A 7 -3.50 10.17 1.26
N ARG A 8 -3.71 9.01 1.87
CA ARG A 8 -4.99 8.58 2.43
C ARG A 8 -4.88 8.19 3.90
N PRO A 9 -5.91 8.43 4.71
CA PRO A 9 -5.90 8.01 6.11
C PRO A 9 -6.01 6.48 6.19
N TYR A 10 -5.17 5.84 7.02
CA TYR A 10 -5.22 4.41 7.25
C TYR A 10 -6.38 4.06 8.19
N ASN A 11 -7.57 3.87 7.63
CA ASN A 11 -8.72 3.38 8.36
C ASN A 11 -9.67 2.59 7.46
N ARG A 12 -10.52 1.76 8.08
CA ARG A 12 -11.46 0.88 7.36
C ARG A 12 -12.40 1.65 6.44
N LYS A 13 -12.87 2.83 6.85
CA LYS A 13 -13.84 3.64 6.08
C LYS A 13 -13.22 4.12 4.76
N ASP A 14 -12.01 4.64 4.79
CA ASP A 14 -11.30 5.11 3.59
C ASP A 14 -10.97 3.94 2.64
N VAL A 15 -10.43 2.85 3.19
CA VAL A 15 -10.13 1.65 2.40
C VAL A 15 -11.40 1.09 1.74
N MET A 16 -12.55 1.10 2.43
CA MET A 16 -13.82 0.71 1.84
C MET A 16 -14.32 1.66 0.74
N ALA A 17 -14.00 2.94 0.82
CA ALA A 17 -14.31 3.92 -0.21
C ALA A 17 -13.38 3.82 -1.43
N PHE A 18 -12.21 3.16 -1.30
CA PHE A 18 -11.30 2.95 -2.42
C PHE A 18 -11.92 2.05 -3.52
N PRO A 19 -11.65 2.33 -4.81
CA PRO A 19 -12.13 1.48 -5.90
C PRO A 19 -11.57 0.04 -5.78
N GLY A 20 -12.45 -0.95 -5.86
CA GLY A 20 -12.05 -2.36 -5.87
C GLY A 20 -11.56 -2.82 -7.24
N PHE A 21 -10.92 -4.00 -7.28
CA PHE A 21 -10.41 -4.63 -8.52
C PHE A 21 -9.44 -3.74 -9.32
N ARG A 22 -8.66 -2.92 -8.61
CA ARG A 22 -7.63 -2.08 -9.23
C ARG A 22 -6.26 -2.67 -8.94
N PRO A 23 -5.52 -3.12 -9.97
CA PRO A 23 -4.16 -3.59 -9.80
C PRO A 23 -3.19 -2.43 -9.62
N GLY A 24 -2.11 -2.66 -8.89
CA GLY A 24 -1.02 -1.70 -8.73
C GLY A 24 -0.23 -1.92 -7.45
N VAL A 25 0.38 -0.84 -6.97
CA VAL A 25 1.22 -0.84 -5.77
C VAL A 25 0.59 0.03 -4.68
N TYR A 26 0.87 -0.31 -3.43
CA TYR A 26 0.40 0.43 -2.26
C TYR A 26 1.49 0.46 -1.19
N GLY A 27 1.41 1.45 -0.31
CA GLY A 27 2.31 1.59 0.82
C GLY A 27 1.57 2.01 2.08
N ILE A 28 2.03 1.53 3.23
CA ILE A 28 1.46 1.79 4.56
C ILE A 28 2.53 2.51 5.37
N PHE A 29 2.14 3.57 6.07
CA PHE A 29 3.05 4.52 6.71
C PHE A 29 2.59 4.91 8.11
N LYS A 30 3.57 5.31 8.93
CA LYS A 30 3.40 5.99 10.21
C LYS A 30 4.26 7.24 10.23
N ASP A 31 3.64 8.41 10.33
CA ASP A 31 4.35 9.69 10.49
C ASP A 31 5.45 9.93 9.44
N GLY A 32 5.19 9.52 8.20
CA GLY A 32 6.11 9.63 7.06
C GLY A 32 7.10 8.47 6.92
N ILE A 33 7.20 7.57 7.90
CA ILE A 33 8.01 6.36 7.83
C ILE A 33 7.24 5.25 7.11
N ALA A 34 7.85 4.66 6.08
CA ALA A 34 7.26 3.52 5.39
C ALA A 34 7.32 2.28 6.29
N LEU A 35 6.16 1.74 6.61
CA LEU A 35 6.04 0.48 7.33
C LEU A 35 6.04 -0.68 6.36
N PHE A 36 5.33 -0.57 5.24
CA PHE A 36 5.19 -1.66 4.29
C PHE A 36 4.96 -1.13 2.88
N VAL A 37 5.49 -1.82 1.87
CA VAL A 37 5.23 -1.56 0.45
C VAL A 37 4.90 -2.88 -0.25
N GLY A 38 3.73 -2.93 -0.89
CA GLY A 38 3.24 -4.14 -1.56
C GLY A 38 2.63 -3.86 -2.92
N ASN A 39 2.36 -4.94 -3.64
CA ASN A 39 1.54 -4.92 -4.85
C ASN A 39 0.29 -5.80 -4.67
N SER A 40 -0.72 -5.57 -5.51
CA SER A 40 -1.89 -6.43 -5.59
C SER A 40 -2.64 -6.26 -6.90
N GLY A 41 -3.34 -7.30 -7.34
CA GLY A 41 -4.37 -7.21 -8.38
C GLY A 41 -5.66 -6.51 -7.89
N ASP A 42 -5.89 -6.48 -6.58
CA ASP A 42 -6.97 -5.75 -5.93
C ASP A 42 -6.46 -5.09 -4.65
N ILE A 43 -5.98 -3.85 -4.79
CA ILE A 43 -5.42 -3.07 -3.69
C ILE A 43 -6.42 -2.95 -2.53
N LYS A 44 -7.71 -2.76 -2.82
CA LYS A 44 -8.74 -2.63 -1.79
C LYS A 44 -8.83 -3.89 -0.94
N ALA A 45 -8.96 -5.05 -1.57
CA ALA A 45 -9.07 -6.32 -0.87
C ALA A 45 -7.82 -6.59 0.00
N ARG A 46 -6.64 -6.24 -0.51
CA ARG A 46 -5.38 -6.43 0.24
C ARG A 46 -5.25 -5.46 1.41
N MET A 47 -5.61 -4.19 1.23
CA MET A 47 -5.62 -3.20 2.31
C MET A 47 -6.64 -3.53 3.40
N LEU A 48 -7.82 -4.06 3.03
CA LEU A 48 -8.81 -4.49 4.03
C LEU A 48 -8.27 -5.60 4.93
N ARG A 49 -7.47 -6.53 4.41
CA ARG A 49 -6.82 -7.58 5.22
C ARG A 49 -5.85 -6.97 6.24
N HIS A 50 -5.02 -6.02 5.81
CA HIS A 50 -4.11 -5.30 6.70
C HIS A 50 -4.85 -4.55 7.80
N VAL A 51 -5.94 -3.85 7.47
CA VAL A 51 -6.76 -3.12 8.44
C VAL A 51 -7.52 -4.06 9.38
N ASN A 52 -7.78 -5.31 8.97
CA ASN A 52 -8.39 -6.34 9.82
C ASN A 52 -7.38 -7.06 10.73
N ASN A 53 -6.15 -6.56 10.84
CA ASN A 53 -5.06 -7.13 11.64
C ASN A 53 -4.53 -8.49 11.15
N ASP A 54 -4.71 -8.83 9.87
CA ASP A 54 -4.07 -10.02 9.28
C ASP A 54 -2.53 -9.85 9.16
N SER A 55 -1.99 -8.69 9.53
CA SER A 55 -0.55 -8.39 9.53
C SER A 55 -0.13 -7.77 10.86
N PRO A 56 0.20 -8.60 11.87
CA PRO A 56 0.50 -8.15 13.23
C PRO A 56 1.68 -7.16 13.29
N ASN A 57 2.73 -7.39 12.49
CA ASN A 57 3.91 -6.52 12.45
C ASN A 57 3.56 -5.09 11.99
N ILE A 58 2.71 -4.96 10.97
CA ILE A 58 2.27 -3.65 10.48
C ILE A 58 1.36 -2.99 11.51
N THR A 59 0.39 -3.75 12.05
CA THR A 59 -0.59 -3.25 13.02
C THR A 59 0.06 -2.74 14.31
N ALA A 60 1.10 -3.43 14.79
CA ALA A 60 1.84 -3.06 16.00
C ALA A 60 2.55 -1.69 15.90
N ASN A 61 2.81 -1.21 14.68
CA ASN A 61 3.42 0.10 14.42
C ASN A 61 2.39 1.23 14.28
N GLU A 62 1.11 0.96 14.54
CA GLU A 62 0.02 1.95 14.55
C GLU A 62 -0.04 2.86 13.30
N PRO A 63 -0.11 2.29 12.08
CA PRO A 63 -0.15 3.05 10.84
C PRO A 63 -1.26 4.10 10.82
N ASN A 64 -0.96 5.27 10.28
CA ASN A 64 -1.92 6.37 10.16
C ASN A 64 -2.19 6.80 8.71
N ILE A 65 -1.31 6.41 7.78
CA ILE A 65 -1.34 6.84 6.39
C ILE A 65 -1.15 5.65 5.46
N TRP A 66 -1.76 5.69 4.29
CA TRP A 66 -1.42 4.82 3.18
C TRP A 66 -1.48 5.56 1.84
N TYR A 67 -0.83 4.97 0.84
CA TYR A 67 -0.81 5.43 -0.54
C TYR A 67 -1.17 4.28 -1.47
N ALA A 68 -1.76 4.60 -2.61
CA ALA A 68 -2.03 3.65 -3.67
C ALA A 68 -1.73 4.27 -5.04
N GLU A 69 -1.02 3.52 -5.88
CA GLU A 69 -0.75 3.87 -7.27
C GLU A 69 -1.42 2.81 -8.14
N ILE A 70 -2.53 3.19 -8.78
CA ILE A 70 -3.29 2.31 -9.66
C ILE A 70 -2.53 2.19 -10.98
N MET A 71 -2.17 0.97 -11.36
CA MET A 71 -1.43 0.66 -12.58
C MET A 71 -2.31 -0.18 -13.52
N ALA A 72 -3.52 0.31 -13.81
CA ALA A 72 -4.45 -0.37 -14.70
C ALA A 72 -3.85 -0.52 -16.11
N GLY A 73 -3.92 -1.74 -16.66
CA GLY A 73 -3.34 -2.05 -17.97
C GLY A 73 -1.83 -2.26 -17.98
N ALA A 74 -1.14 -2.07 -16.85
CA ALA A 74 0.25 -2.49 -16.72
C ALA A 74 0.32 -4.01 -16.55
N GLY A 75 1.29 -4.66 -17.21
CA GLY A 75 1.60 -6.06 -16.96
C GLY A 75 2.19 -6.27 -15.57
N GLN A 76 2.06 -7.47 -15.03
CA GLN A 76 2.53 -7.84 -13.69
C GLN A 76 4.01 -7.50 -13.46
N ALA A 77 4.87 -7.72 -14.46
CA ALA A 77 6.29 -7.39 -14.38
C ALA A 77 6.55 -5.90 -14.06
N ARG A 78 5.79 -4.99 -14.68
CA ARG A 78 5.95 -3.54 -14.45
C ARG A 78 5.47 -3.13 -13.05
N ILE A 79 4.44 -3.79 -12.54
CA ILE A 79 3.95 -3.58 -11.17
C ILE A 79 5.00 -4.04 -10.15
N GLU A 80 5.65 -5.18 -10.40
CA GLU A 80 6.72 -5.69 -9.55
C GLU A 80 7.97 -4.82 -9.58
N GLU A 81 8.38 -4.35 -10.75
CA GLU A 81 9.47 -3.37 -10.89
C GLU A 81 9.17 -2.10 -10.10
N ARG A 82 7.94 -1.60 -10.20
CA ARG A 82 7.51 -0.40 -9.46
C ARG A 82 7.55 -0.62 -7.95
N GLN A 83 7.10 -1.78 -7.47
CA GLN A 83 7.19 -2.13 -6.06
C GLN A 83 8.65 -2.17 -5.60
N LYS A 84 9.55 -2.79 -6.36
CA LYS A 84 10.98 -2.88 -6.03
C LYS A 84 11.61 -1.49 -5.94
N GLN A 85 11.28 -0.58 -6.85
CA GLN A 85 11.73 0.82 -6.80
C GLN A 85 11.29 1.49 -5.50
N LEU A 86 10.01 1.37 -5.14
CA LEU A 86 9.47 1.98 -3.93
C LEU A 86 10.08 1.36 -2.66
N ILE A 87 10.33 0.05 -2.63
CA ILE A 87 11.03 -0.61 -1.52
C ILE A 87 12.45 -0.07 -1.38
N ALA A 88 13.18 0.09 -2.49
CA ALA A 88 14.55 0.63 -2.47
C ALA A 88 14.58 2.10 -2.02
N GLU A 89 13.58 2.89 -2.39
CA GLU A 89 13.51 4.32 -2.07
C GLU A 89 13.09 4.58 -0.62
N TYR A 90 12.19 3.77 -0.07
CA TYR A 90 11.63 3.98 1.27
C TYR A 90 12.19 3.06 2.36
N THR A 91 12.83 1.95 2.00
CA THR A 91 13.37 0.95 2.95
C THR A 91 12.37 0.60 4.06
N PRO A 92 11.21 -0.01 3.72
CA PRO A 92 10.12 -0.22 4.68
C PRO A 92 10.55 -1.12 5.84
N VAL A 93 10.05 -0.79 7.03
CA VAL A 93 10.43 -1.44 8.30
C VAL A 93 9.90 -2.88 8.40
N CYS A 94 8.69 -3.13 7.89
CA CYS A 94 8.06 -4.45 7.86
C CYS A 94 8.15 -5.02 6.43
N GLN A 95 8.66 -6.24 6.28
CA GLN A 95 8.62 -7.00 5.02
C GLN A 95 8.03 -8.39 5.23
#